data_AF-D0BNJ1-F1
#
_entry.id   AF-D0BNJ1-F1
#
_cell.length_a   1.000
_cell.length_b   1.000
_cell.length_c   1.000
_cell.angle_alpha   90.00
_cell.angle_beta   90.00
_cell.angle_gamma   90.00
#
_symmetry.space_group_name_H-M   'P 1'
#
loop_
_entity.id
_entity.type
_entity.pdbx_description
1 polymer ?
#
loop_
_entity_poly.entity_id
_entity_poly.type
_entity_poly.pdbx_seq_one_letter_code
_entity_poly.pdbx_strand_id
1 'polypeptide(L)'
;MKKIIHTDKAPAAIGPYSQGVLCSGNFLYVSGQLPIAPETGEFTGEDIISQTHQSLKNIQAILEQAGMGLENVVSTTIYLSDIAHFQQMNEVYATYFKENCPARAAFQVAALPKNALVEIQAVACQ
;
A
#
# COMPACT_ATOMS: atom_id res chain seq x y z
N MET A 1 -9.90 -1.68 21.54
CA MET A 1 -10.14 -3.04 21.03
C MET A 1 -9.43 -3.17 19.68
N LYS A 2 -8.90 -4.35 19.33
CA LYS A 2 -8.26 -4.60 18.03
C LYS A 2 -9.29 -5.23 17.08
N LYS A 3 -9.39 -4.74 15.85
CA LYS A 3 -10.20 -5.33 14.77
C LYS A 3 -9.30 -5.68 13.59
N ILE A 4 -9.43 -6.90 13.09
CA ILE A 4 -8.74 -7.35 11.87
C ILE A 4 -9.51 -6.85 10.66
N ILE A 5 -8.80 -6.25 9.70
CA ILE A 5 -9.37 -5.83 8.43
C ILE A 5 -9.08 -6.89 7.38
N HIS A 6 -10.13 -7.28 6.67
CA HIS A 6 -10.09 -8.23 5.57
C HIS A 6 -11.12 -7.83 4.50
N THR A 7 -10.69 -7.81 3.24
CA THR A 7 -11.50 -7.56 2.05
C THR A 7 -11.00 -8.39 0.88
N ASP A 8 -11.93 -8.85 0.02
CA ASP A 8 -11.61 -9.54 -1.24
C ASP A 8 -11.18 -8.57 -2.35
N LYS A 9 -11.30 -7.26 -2.11
CA LYS A 9 -10.85 -6.20 -3.03
C LYS A 9 -9.37 -5.85 -2.88
N ALA A 10 -8.64 -6.57 -2.03
CA ALA A 10 -7.20 -6.48 -1.88
C ALA A 10 -6.62 -7.90 -1.81
N PRO A 11 -5.35 -8.12 -2.18
CA PRO A 11 -4.74 -9.44 -2.19
C PRO A 11 -4.89 -10.14 -0.84
N ALA A 12 -5.24 -11.43 -0.88
CA ALA A 12 -5.24 -12.24 0.32
C ALA A 12 -3.83 -12.29 0.93
N ALA A 13 -3.75 -12.38 2.26
CA ALA A 13 -2.46 -12.57 2.93
C ALA A 13 -1.86 -13.92 2.53
N ILE A 14 -0.62 -13.91 2.04
CA ILE A 14 0.11 -15.12 1.60
C ILE A 14 0.88 -15.76 2.77
N GLY A 15 0.84 -15.14 3.96
CA GLY A 15 1.54 -15.58 5.16
C GLY A 15 0.78 -15.22 6.45
N PRO A 16 1.41 -15.41 7.63
CA PRO A 16 0.77 -15.22 8.93
C PRO A 16 0.64 -13.74 9.33
N TYR A 17 -0.01 -12.94 8.49
CA TYR A 17 -0.27 -11.50 8.73
C TYR A 17 -1.68 -11.12 8.27
N SER A 18 -2.16 -9.95 8.70
CA SER A 18 -3.45 -9.38 8.29
C SER A 18 -3.26 -8.30 7.24
N GLN A 19 -4.24 -8.08 6.36
CA GLN A 19 -4.19 -6.95 5.40
C GLN A 19 -4.09 -5.61 6.12
N GLY A 20 -4.86 -5.45 7.20
CA GLY A 20 -4.72 -4.33 8.12
C GLY A 20 -5.25 -4.64 9.51
N VAL A 21 -4.88 -3.81 10.48
CA VAL A 21 -5.32 -3.90 11.86
C VAL A 21 -5.78 -2.53 12.33
N LEU A 22 -7.06 -2.42 12.67
CA LEU A 22 -7.64 -1.24 13.30
C LEU A 22 -7.48 -1.36 14.83
N CYS A 23 -6.75 -0.42 15.41
CA CYS A 23 -6.41 -0.36 16.82
C CYS A 23 -7.29 0.65 17.57
N SER A 24 -7.22 0.62 18.91
CA SER A 24 -7.82 1.67 19.75
C SER A 24 -7.29 3.05 19.34
N GLY A 25 -8.14 4.08 19.42
CA GLY A 25 -7.79 5.43 18.98
C GLY A 25 -7.91 5.65 17.46
N ASN A 26 -8.63 4.77 16.76
CA ASN A 26 -8.93 4.84 15.33
C ASN A 26 -7.70 4.86 14.40
N PHE A 27 -6.58 4.30 14.85
CA PHE A 27 -5.43 4.07 13.99
C PHE A 27 -5.57 2.75 13.23
N LEU A 28 -5.45 2.83 11.90
CA LEU A 28 -5.34 1.67 11.03
C LEU A 28 -3.90 1.50 10.57
N TYR A 29 -3.34 0.32 10.84
CA TYR A 29 -2.05 -0.11 10.30
C TYR A 29 -2.32 -1.03 9.11
N VAL A 30 -1.94 -0.60 7.91
CA VAL A 30 -2.04 -1.38 6.69
C VAL A 30 -0.69 -2.08 6.47
N SER A 31 -0.72 -3.38 6.22
CA SER A 31 0.49 -4.15 5.90
C SER A 31 1.11 -3.67 4.58
N GLY A 32 2.37 -4.03 4.32
CA GLY A 32 3.00 -3.77 3.04
C GLY A 32 2.17 -4.34 1.88
N GLN A 33 1.75 -3.45 0.98
CA GLN A 33 0.97 -3.81 -0.19
C GLN A 33 1.89 -3.99 -1.38
N LEU A 34 1.91 -5.23 -1.88
CA LEU A 34 2.52 -5.61 -3.14
C LEU A 34 1.60 -5.28 -4.31
N PRO A 35 2.13 -5.20 -5.54
CA PRO A 35 1.38 -4.82 -6.74
C PRO A 35 0.55 -5.97 -7.32
N ILE A 36 -0.10 -6.75 -6.46
CA ILE A 36 -0.89 -7.91 -6.86
C ILE A 36 -2.34 -7.48 -7.11
N ALA A 37 -2.90 -7.87 -8.25
CA ALA A 37 -4.33 -7.74 -8.50
C ALA A 37 -5.09 -8.83 -7.72
N PRO A 38 -6.08 -8.48 -6.87
CA PRO A 38 -6.81 -9.46 -6.08
C PRO A 38 -7.60 -10.46 -6.94
N GLU A 39 -7.98 -10.08 -8.16
CA GLU A 39 -8.76 -10.91 -9.07
C GLU A 39 -7.94 -12.04 -9.70
N THR A 40 -6.64 -11.81 -9.91
CA THR A 40 -5.75 -12.76 -10.61
C THR A 40 -4.67 -13.37 -9.73
N GLY A 41 -4.31 -12.72 -8.62
CA GLY A 41 -3.16 -13.11 -7.80
C GLY A 41 -1.80 -12.75 -8.42
N GLU A 42 -1.80 -12.05 -9.56
CA GLU A 42 -0.61 -11.66 -10.32
C GLU A 42 -0.38 -10.16 -10.36
N PHE A 43 0.81 -9.75 -10.81
CA PHE A 43 1.10 -8.33 -11.02
C PHE A 43 0.31 -7.78 -12.20
N THR A 44 -0.15 -6.53 -12.08
CA THR A 44 -0.86 -5.82 -13.17
C THR A 44 0.05 -5.38 -14.31
N GLY A 45 1.37 -5.46 -14.12
CA GLY A 45 2.38 -5.17 -15.13
C GLY A 45 3.79 -5.35 -14.58
N GLU A 46 4.77 -5.19 -15.48
CA GLU A 46 6.20 -5.41 -15.19
C GLU A 46 6.95 -4.09 -14.92
N ASP A 47 6.29 -2.95 -15.09
CA ASP A 47 6.87 -1.63 -14.91
C ASP A 47 6.47 -1.00 -13.56
N ILE A 48 7.26 -0.02 -13.11
CA ILE A 48 7.01 0.66 -11.83
C ILE A 48 5.67 1.40 -11.78
N ILE A 49 5.19 1.92 -12.91
CA ILE A 49 3.97 2.74 -12.97
C ILE A 49 2.76 1.84 -12.67
N SER A 50 2.61 0.73 -13.40
CA SER A 50 1.53 -0.23 -13.20
C SER A 50 1.55 -0.85 -11.80
N GLN A 51 2.73 -1.18 -11.28
CA GLN A 51 2.88 -1.74 -9.94
C GLN A 51 2.58 -0.74 -8.82
N THR A 52 2.99 0.52 -8.98
CA THR A 52 2.66 1.58 -7.99
C THR A 52 1.16 1.80 -7.92
N HIS A 53 0.49 1.87 -9.08
CA HIS A 53 -0.98 1.98 -9.14
C HIS A 53 -1.66 0.83 -8.39
N GLN A 54 -1.23 -0.40 -8.61
CA GLN A 54 -1.88 -1.55 -7.98
C GLN A 54 -1.65 -1.58 -6.46
N SER A 55 -0.44 -1.28 -6.00
CA SER A 55 -0.13 -1.20 -4.56
C SER A 55 -1.00 -0.15 -3.86
N LEU A 56 -1.18 1.03 -4.47
CA LEU A 56 -2.04 2.10 -3.93
C LEU A 56 -3.54 1.74 -3.96
N LYS A 57 -4.03 1.06 -5.02
CA LYS A 57 -5.41 0.54 -5.07
C LYS A 57 -5.68 -0.48 -3.96
N ASN A 58 -4.72 -1.36 -3.70
CA ASN A 58 -4.83 -2.34 -2.62
C ASN A 58 -4.91 -1.64 -1.25
N ILE A 59 -4.09 -0.61 -1.00
CA ILE A 59 -4.18 0.22 0.21
C ILE A 59 -5.58 0.86 0.32
N GLN A 60 -6.06 1.46 -0.77
CA GLN A 60 -7.37 2.11 -0.81
C GLN A 60 -8.49 1.12 -0.46
N ALA A 61 -8.50 -0.07 -1.04
CA ALA A 61 -9.51 -1.09 -0.73
C ALA A 61 -9.50 -1.52 0.75
N ILE A 62 -8.33 -1.58 1.38
CA ILE A 62 -8.19 -1.91 2.81
C ILE A 62 -8.70 -0.75 3.69
N LEU A 63 -8.39 0.50 3.31
CA LEU A 63 -8.91 1.70 3.98
C LEU A 63 -10.45 1.73 3.91
N GLU A 64 -11.01 1.52 2.72
CA GLU A 64 -12.46 1.52 2.48
C GLU A 64 -13.16 0.45 3.33
N GLN A 65 -12.57 -0.73 3.46
CA GLN A 65 -13.08 -1.80 4.34
C GLN A 65 -13.10 -1.42 5.82
N ALA A 66 -12.22 -0.50 6.23
CA ALA A 66 -12.20 0.07 7.57
C ALA A 66 -13.10 1.32 7.72
N GLY A 67 -13.78 1.76 6.65
CA GLY A 67 -14.54 3.00 6.62
C GLY A 67 -13.67 4.26 6.58
N MET A 68 -12.48 4.16 5.99
CA MET A 68 -11.51 5.25 5.80
C MET A 68 -11.25 5.48 4.31
N GLY A 69 -10.72 6.65 3.97
CA GLY A 69 -10.22 7.00 2.64
C GLY A 69 -8.72 7.31 2.64
N LEU A 70 -8.19 7.69 1.47
CA LEU A 70 -6.77 8.07 1.31
C LEU A 70 -6.43 9.34 2.09
N GLU A 71 -7.40 10.23 2.30
CA GLU A 71 -7.31 11.43 3.13
C GLU A 71 -7.03 11.12 4.61
N ASN A 72 -7.32 9.90 5.07
CA ASN A 72 -7.02 9.46 6.43
C ASN A 72 -5.58 8.96 6.59
N VAL A 73 -4.82 8.79 5.49
CA VAL A 73 -3.45 8.29 5.56
C VAL A 73 -2.56 9.38 6.13
N VAL A 74 -1.89 9.07 7.25
CA VAL A 74 -0.98 10.00 7.94
C VAL A 74 0.48 9.69 7.68
N SER A 75 0.80 8.43 7.33
CA SER A 75 2.16 8.02 7.02
C SER A 75 2.21 6.91 5.97
N THR A 76 3.21 6.96 5.10
CA THR A 76 3.56 5.86 4.19
C THR A 76 5.05 5.54 4.26
N THR A 77 5.38 4.26 4.07
CA THR A 77 6.76 3.81 3.81
C THR A 77 6.79 3.12 2.46
N ILE A 78 7.66 3.59 1.58
CA ILE A 78 7.81 3.09 0.21
C ILE A 78 9.14 2.35 0.11
N TYR A 79 9.05 1.06 -0.15
CA TYR A 79 10.21 0.20 -0.41
C TYR A 79 10.34 0.03 -1.92
N LEU A 80 11.50 0.38 -2.47
CA LEU A 80 11.80 0.24 -3.90
C LEU A 80 12.84 -0.87 -4.11
N SER A 81 12.69 -1.65 -5.18
CA SER A 81 13.72 -2.60 -5.62
C SER A 81 14.97 -1.91 -6.18
N ASP A 82 14.78 -0.76 -6.84
CA ASP A 82 15.81 0.11 -7.40
C ASP A 82 15.40 1.57 -7.16
N ILE A 83 16.30 2.38 -6.58
CA ILE A 83 16.04 3.80 -6.33
C ILE A 83 15.85 4.61 -7.63
N ALA A 84 16.33 4.10 -8.78
CA ALA A 84 16.09 4.72 -10.09
C ALA A 84 14.60 4.84 -10.44
N HIS A 85 13.75 3.99 -9.84
CA HIS A 85 12.30 4.03 -10.03
C HIS A 85 11.59 5.17 -9.29
N PHE A 86 12.30 5.91 -8.41
CA PHE A 86 11.70 6.88 -7.52
C PHE A 86 10.88 7.97 -8.22
N GLN A 87 11.36 8.50 -9.35
CA GLN A 87 10.67 9.57 -10.07
C GLN A 87 9.35 9.09 -10.67
N GLN A 88 9.36 7.98 -11.41
CA GLN A 88 8.15 7.42 -12.03
C GLN A 88 7.14 6.94 -10.99
N MET A 89 7.61 6.33 -9.90
CA MET A 89 6.75 5.98 -8.76
C MET A 89 6.09 7.24 -8.17
N ASN A 90 6.83 8.34 -7.99
CA ASN A 90 6.30 9.58 -7.45
C ASN A 90 5.24 10.23 -8.34
N GLU A 91 5.41 10.17 -9.66
CA GLU A 91 4.41 10.68 -10.62
C GLU A 91 3.06 9.99 -10.41
N VAL A 92 3.07 8.66 -10.25
CA VAL A 92 1.86 7.90 -9.89
C VAL A 92 1.35 8.28 -8.51
N TYR A 93 2.22 8.28 -7.50
CA TYR A 93 1.85 8.58 -6.11
C TYR A 93 1.14 9.93 -5.97
N ALA A 94 1.61 10.95 -6.70
CA ALA A 94 1.01 12.29 -6.73
C ALA A 94 -0.41 12.33 -7.32
N THR A 95 -0.82 11.30 -8.08
CA THR A 95 -2.22 11.20 -8.57
C THR A 95 -3.20 10.78 -7.48
N TYR A 96 -2.73 10.09 -6.44
CA TYR A 96 -3.54 9.60 -5.30
C TYR A 96 -3.51 10.59 -4.13
N PHE A 97 -2.34 11.14 -3.82
CA PHE A 97 -2.14 12.11 -2.74
C PHE A 97 -1.84 13.49 -3.33
N LYS A 98 -2.90 14.28 -3.56
CA LYS A 98 -2.81 15.59 -4.23
C LYS A 98 -2.52 16.75 -3.28
N GLU A 99 -3.12 16.71 -2.10
CA GLU A 99 -3.05 17.75 -1.07
C GLU A 99 -2.93 17.09 0.31
N ASN A 100 -2.39 17.80 1.30
CA ASN A 100 -2.18 17.30 2.67
C ASN A 100 -1.49 15.91 2.69
N CYS A 101 -0.44 15.75 1.88
CA CYS A 101 0.22 14.47 1.70
C CYS A 101 0.72 13.88 3.04
N PRO A 102 0.67 12.55 3.21
CA PRO A 102 1.15 11.90 4.43
C PRO A 102 2.65 12.11 4.64
N ALA A 103 3.09 11.98 5.89
CA ALA A 103 4.51 11.83 6.19
C ALA A 103 5.06 10.60 5.43
N ARG A 104 6.29 10.67 4.94
CA ARG A 104 6.81 9.63 4.04
C ARG A 104 8.28 9.31 4.22
N ALA A 105 8.60 8.02 4.23
CA ALA A 105 9.94 7.51 3.98
C ALA A 105 9.93 6.72 2.65
N ALA A 106 11.00 6.86 1.87
CA ALA A 106 11.16 6.14 0.62
C ALA A 106 12.64 5.80 0.42
N PHE A 107 12.94 4.53 0.19
CA PHE A 107 14.31 4.04 0.04
C PHE A 107 14.35 2.72 -0.72
N GLN A 108 15.52 2.40 -1.25
CA GLN A 108 15.77 1.12 -1.89
C GLN A 108 16.06 0.03 -0.84
N VAL A 109 15.57 -1.17 -1.10
CA VAL A 109 15.87 -2.39 -0.33
C VAL A 109 16.55 -3.43 -1.21
N ALA A 110 17.15 -4.47 -0.58
CA ALA A 110 17.87 -5.50 -1.31
C ALA A 110 16.96 -6.38 -2.19
N ALA A 111 15.75 -6.68 -1.72
CA ALA A 111 14.75 -7.44 -2.45
C ALA A 111 13.36 -7.22 -1.85
N LEU A 112 12.32 -7.42 -2.68
CA LEU A 112 10.92 -7.42 -2.27
C LEU A 112 10.31 -8.81 -2.54
N PRO A 113 9.25 -9.21 -1.80
CA PRO A 113 8.54 -10.45 -2.07
C PRO A 113 8.06 -10.55 -3.53
N LYS A 114 8.09 -11.76 -4.10
CA LYS A 114 7.79 -12.03 -5.53
C LYS A 114 8.62 -11.18 -6.52
N ASN A 115 9.75 -10.60 -6.11
CA ASN A 115 10.55 -9.66 -6.91
C ASN A 115 9.75 -8.45 -7.43
N ALA A 116 8.79 -7.95 -6.63
CA ALA A 116 8.09 -6.73 -6.95
C ALA A 116 9.06 -5.54 -7.08
N LEU A 117 8.67 -4.52 -7.84
CA LEU A 117 9.44 -3.30 -7.99
C LEU A 117 9.20 -2.30 -6.85
N VAL A 118 8.01 -2.37 -6.24
CA VAL A 118 7.58 -1.50 -5.13
C VAL A 118 6.72 -2.27 -4.14
N GLU A 119 6.86 -1.94 -2.86
CA GLU A 119 5.93 -2.32 -1.80
C GLU A 119 5.61 -1.06 -0.98
N ILE A 120 4.34 -0.85 -0.64
CA ILE A 120 3.91 0.36 0.09
C ILE A 120 3.17 -0.04 1.36
N GLN A 121 3.66 0.43 2.49
CA GLN A 121 2.98 0.33 3.78
C GLN A 121 2.32 1.67 4.11
N ALA A 122 1.18 1.65 4.80
CA ALA A 122 0.48 2.86 5.23
C ALA A 122 -0.02 2.79 6.67
N VAL A 123 -0.08 3.95 7.32
CA VAL A 123 -0.78 4.17 8.58
C VAL A 123 -1.82 5.26 8.35
N ALA A 124 -3.04 5.02 8.81
CA ALA A 124 -4.16 5.95 8.71
C ALA A 124 -4.81 6.20 10.08
N CYS A 125 -5.50 7.34 10.21
CA CYS A 125 -6.26 7.71 11.39
C CYS A 125 -7.55 8.43 10.98
N GLN A 126 -8.64 8.17 11.70
CA GLN A 126 -9.85 9.00 11.67
C GLN A 126 -9.78 10.14 12.68
#